data_AF-A0A523RLL0-F1
#
_entry.id   AF-A0A523RLL0-F1
#
_cell.length_a   1.000
_cell.length_b   1.000
_cell.length_c   1.000
_cell.angle_alpha   90.00
_cell.angle_beta   90.00
_cell.angle_gamma   90.00
#
_symmetry.space_group_name_H-M   'P 1'
#
loop_
_entity.id
_entity.type
_entity.pdbx_description
1 polymer ?
#
loop_
_entity_poly.entity_id
_entity_poly.type
_entity_poly.pdbx_seq_one_letter_code
_entity_poly.pdbx_strand_id
1 'polypeptide(L)'
;MYLLQSWKESLLIFKPTNFKLFFLVTVKSIWETYKILFRYFWWLILVLLTVPFHRTALGLLIMYMGPLLFTYIVVLIVRSSVSLKNWGYFGKYILSYYIIPFLVIVLAFFSYYSRILFNRPSGLTPFISFSQIITFVFSVPIQYILSDLSRFNQVELSIFFQLLISPFVVLFTLFYLDSDKGFRSIMLSLIRSIKMIIFNYPAYFIMYSVIFLFLNLFWNILFKYLFVELAWNICFYSTIFLIPIPICIFTNLYIKQVHEQFSLYFGGKPSEK
;
A
#
# COMPACT_ATOMS: atom_id res chain seq x y z
N MET A 1 6.43 27.07 -9.36
CA MET A 1 5.76 26.74 -10.65
C MET A 1 5.78 25.24 -10.96
N TYR A 2 6.89 24.52 -10.68
CA TYR A 2 7.02 23.08 -10.95
C TYR A 2 5.94 22.16 -10.33
N LEU A 3 5.43 22.48 -9.14
CA LEU A 3 4.45 21.62 -8.46
C LEU A 3 3.10 21.54 -9.18
N LEU A 4 2.50 22.69 -9.52
CA LEU A 4 1.21 22.74 -10.24
C LEU A 4 1.30 22.11 -11.62
N GLN A 5 2.44 22.27 -12.29
CA GLN A 5 2.71 21.59 -13.56
C GLN A 5 2.76 20.07 -13.36
N SER A 6 3.51 19.58 -12.37
CA SER A 6 3.57 18.15 -12.04
C SER A 6 2.19 17.59 -11.66
N TRP A 7 1.38 18.37 -10.96
CA TRP A 7 -0.01 17.99 -10.65
C TRP A 7 -0.85 17.85 -11.92
N LYS A 8 -0.79 18.85 -12.81
CA LYS A 8 -1.48 18.80 -14.11
C LYS A 8 -1.05 17.59 -14.93
N GLU A 9 0.26 17.31 -14.97
CA GLU A 9 0.84 16.14 -15.66
C GLU A 9 0.36 14.83 -15.03
N SER A 10 0.36 14.71 -13.70
CA SER A 10 -0.11 13.52 -12.98
C SER A 10 -1.57 13.19 -13.30
N LEU A 11 -2.42 14.21 -13.45
CA LEU A 11 -3.84 14.06 -13.81
C LEU A 11 -4.06 13.66 -15.27
N LEU A 12 -3.07 13.82 -16.16
CA LEU A 12 -3.19 13.38 -17.56
C LEU A 12 -3.40 11.87 -17.66
N ILE A 13 -3.09 11.09 -16.62
CA ILE A 13 -3.35 9.65 -16.61
C ILE A 13 -4.84 9.30 -16.72
N PHE A 14 -5.73 10.18 -16.26
CA PHE A 14 -7.18 9.96 -16.30
C PHE A 14 -7.81 10.37 -17.63
N LYS A 15 -7.04 10.95 -18.58
CA LYS A 15 -7.53 11.15 -19.93
C LYS A 15 -7.87 9.80 -20.56
N PRO A 16 -9.00 9.65 -21.28
CA PRO A 16 -9.45 8.35 -21.79
C PRO A 16 -8.39 7.56 -22.58
N THR A 17 -7.57 8.25 -23.37
CA THR A 17 -6.48 7.65 -24.15
C THR A 17 -5.42 7.00 -23.28
N ASN A 18 -4.99 7.69 -22.21
CA ASN A 18 -3.97 7.21 -21.28
C ASN A 18 -4.55 6.21 -20.28
N PHE A 19 -5.78 6.45 -19.83
CA PHE A 19 -6.46 5.61 -18.84
C PHE A 19 -6.73 4.21 -19.40
N LYS A 20 -7.15 4.10 -20.67
CA LYS A 20 -7.35 2.79 -21.32
C LYS A 20 -6.08 1.95 -21.29
N LEU A 21 -4.94 2.53 -21.69
CA LEU A 21 -3.66 1.82 -21.68
C LEU A 21 -3.25 1.45 -20.25
N PHE A 22 -3.33 2.41 -19.32
CA PHE A 22 -3.02 2.18 -17.92
C PHE A 22 -3.86 1.06 -17.31
N PHE A 23 -5.17 1.05 -17.59
CA PHE A 23 -6.10 0.02 -17.13
C PHE A 23 -5.73 -1.36 -17.67
N LEU A 24 -5.48 -1.48 -18.98
CA LEU A 24 -5.10 -2.75 -19.60
C LEU A 24 -3.79 -3.31 -19.03
N VAL A 25 -2.78 -2.45 -18.87
CA VAL A 25 -1.51 -2.84 -18.23
C VAL A 25 -1.74 -3.27 -16.79
N THR A 26 -2.61 -2.58 -16.06
CA THR A 26 -2.94 -2.93 -14.67
C THR A 26 -3.68 -4.26 -14.55
N VAL A 27 -4.67 -4.52 -15.39
CA VAL A 27 -5.37 -5.82 -15.42
C VAL A 27 -4.39 -6.95 -15.73
N LYS A 28 -3.50 -6.75 -16.70
CA LYS A 28 -2.45 -7.73 -17.01
C LYS A 28 -1.50 -7.95 -15.83
N SER A 29 -1.04 -6.88 -15.17
CA SER A 29 -0.18 -6.99 -13.99
C SER A 29 -0.88 -7.73 -12.85
N ILE A 30 -2.17 -7.48 -12.61
CA ILE A 30 -2.97 -8.16 -11.58
C ILE A 30 -3.03 -9.67 -11.89
N TRP A 31 -3.35 -10.04 -13.13
CA TRP A 31 -3.42 -11.43 -13.56
C TRP A 31 -2.10 -12.19 -13.35
N GLU A 32 -0.99 -11.64 -13.85
CA GLU A 32 0.33 -12.25 -13.68
C GLU A 32 0.75 -12.32 -12.20
N THR A 33 0.38 -11.32 -11.41
CA THR A 33 0.65 -11.28 -9.97
C THR A 33 -0.04 -12.43 -9.26
N TYR A 34 -1.34 -12.66 -9.50
CA TYR A 34 -2.03 -13.82 -8.90
C TYR A 34 -1.44 -15.14 -9.36
N LYS A 35 -1.08 -15.27 -10.65
CA LYS A 35 -0.45 -16.49 -11.17
C LYS A 35 0.85 -16.82 -10.42
N ILE A 36 1.70 -15.83 -10.18
CA ILE A 36 2.95 -15.99 -9.42
C ILE A 36 2.65 -16.25 -7.94
N LEU A 37 1.67 -15.53 -7.37
CA LEU A 37 1.25 -15.68 -5.97
C LEU A 37 0.76 -17.10 -5.69
N PHE A 38 -0.13 -17.65 -6.50
CA PHE A 38 -0.63 -19.02 -6.34
C PHE A 38 0.44 -20.07 -6.65
N ARG A 39 1.41 -19.77 -7.53
CA ARG A 39 2.50 -20.70 -7.83
C ARG A 39 3.47 -20.88 -6.65
N TYR A 40 3.83 -19.79 -5.96
CA TYR A 40 4.92 -19.82 -4.96
C TYR A 40 4.45 -19.56 -3.52
N PHE A 41 3.37 -18.81 -3.33
CA PHE A 41 2.94 -18.28 -2.03
C PHE A 41 1.49 -18.64 -1.68
N TRP A 42 0.91 -19.68 -2.30
CA TRP A 42 -0.45 -20.15 -1.95
C TRP A 42 -0.56 -20.53 -0.47
N TRP A 43 0.50 -21.12 0.10
CA TRP A 43 0.55 -21.51 1.51
C TRP A 43 0.47 -20.31 2.45
N LEU A 44 1.01 -19.15 2.06
CA LEU A 44 0.96 -17.94 2.87
C LEU A 44 -0.48 -17.44 2.98
N ILE A 45 -1.24 -17.53 1.88
CA ILE A 45 -2.69 -17.24 1.91
C ILE A 45 -3.36 -18.15 2.94
N LEU A 46 -3.14 -19.47 2.88
CA LEU A 46 -3.75 -20.41 3.84
C LEU A 46 -3.38 -20.11 5.29
N VAL A 47 -2.10 -19.81 5.57
CA VAL A 47 -1.66 -19.42 6.92
C VAL A 47 -2.45 -18.20 7.38
N LEU A 48 -2.55 -17.15 6.55
CA LEU A 48 -3.31 -15.96 6.89
C LEU A 48 -4.81 -16.25 7.07
N LEU A 49 -5.38 -17.20 6.33
CA LEU A 49 -6.78 -17.60 6.50
C LEU A 49 -7.06 -18.27 7.86
N THR A 50 -6.09 -18.99 8.44
CA THR A 50 -6.26 -19.67 9.74
C THR A 50 -6.15 -18.75 10.96
N VAL A 51 -5.56 -17.57 10.79
CA VAL A 51 -5.18 -16.68 11.90
C VAL A 51 -6.35 -16.12 12.73
N PRO A 52 -7.50 -15.72 12.13
CA PRO A 52 -8.62 -15.18 12.91
C PRO A 52 -9.17 -16.13 13.98
N PHE A 53 -8.88 -17.44 13.87
CA PHE A 53 -9.35 -18.46 14.81
C PHE A 53 -8.44 -18.63 16.04
N HIS A 54 -7.26 -18.01 16.05
CA HIS A 54 -6.29 -18.20 17.12
C HIS A 54 -6.12 -16.95 17.98
N ARG A 55 -6.76 -16.93 19.16
CA ARG A 55 -6.56 -15.90 20.21
C ARG A 55 -5.26 -16.08 21.00
N THR A 56 -4.23 -16.61 20.36
CA THR A 56 -2.91 -16.78 20.98
C THR A 56 -2.02 -15.58 20.64
N ALA A 57 -0.97 -15.34 21.44
CA ALA A 57 0.02 -14.31 21.14
C ALA A 57 0.64 -14.49 19.73
N LEU A 58 0.87 -15.74 19.33
CA LEU A 58 1.33 -16.09 17.99
C LEU A 58 0.28 -15.75 16.92
N GLY A 59 -1.00 -16.06 17.15
CA GLY A 59 -2.09 -15.68 16.25
C GLY A 59 -2.17 -14.17 16.02
N LEU A 60 -2.08 -13.38 17.10
CA LEU A 60 -2.04 -11.92 17.00
C LEU A 60 -0.81 -11.42 16.22
N LEU A 61 0.38 -12.00 16.48
CA LEU A 61 1.59 -11.64 15.75
C LEU A 61 1.44 -11.90 14.25
N ILE A 62 0.90 -13.06 13.86
CA ILE A 62 0.66 -13.38 12.45
C ILE A 62 -0.45 -12.47 11.87
N MET A 63 -1.47 -12.10 12.65
CA MET A 63 -2.55 -11.21 12.19
C MET A 63 -2.03 -9.84 11.78
N TYR A 64 -1.04 -9.30 12.49
CA TYR A 64 -0.46 -7.99 12.18
C TYR A 64 0.74 -8.08 11.23
N MET A 65 1.68 -9.01 11.46
CA MET A 65 2.90 -9.13 10.67
C MET A 65 2.70 -9.86 9.35
N GLY A 66 1.75 -10.79 9.31
CA GLY A 66 1.45 -11.61 8.15
C GLY A 66 0.97 -10.79 6.94
N PRO A 67 -0.05 -9.93 7.08
CA PRO A 67 -0.47 -9.03 6.00
C PRO A 67 0.64 -8.07 5.55
N LEU A 68 1.49 -7.60 6.47
CA LEU A 68 2.64 -6.77 6.13
C LEU A 68 3.65 -7.50 5.25
N LEU A 69 4.02 -8.71 5.66
CA LEU A 69 4.88 -9.59 4.88
C LEU A 69 4.25 -9.89 3.52
N PHE A 70 2.95 -10.14 3.49
CA PHE A 70 2.20 -10.40 2.26
C PHE A 70 2.24 -9.20 1.31
N THR A 71 1.99 -7.98 1.80
CA THR A 71 2.15 -6.74 1.03
C THR A 71 3.55 -6.62 0.45
N TYR A 72 4.60 -6.86 1.24
CA TYR A 72 5.99 -6.83 0.76
C TYR A 72 6.25 -7.85 -0.36
N ILE A 73 5.78 -9.09 -0.18
CA ILE A 73 5.89 -10.15 -1.20
C ILE A 73 5.16 -9.74 -2.48
N VAL A 74 3.97 -9.18 -2.38
CA VAL A 74 3.22 -8.73 -3.55
C VAL A 74 3.97 -7.59 -4.27
N VAL A 75 4.54 -6.63 -3.54
CA VAL A 75 5.41 -5.60 -4.15
C VAL A 75 6.60 -6.24 -4.87
N LEU A 76 7.25 -7.25 -4.27
CA LEU A 76 8.35 -7.98 -4.92
C LEU A 76 7.92 -8.70 -6.20
N ILE A 77 6.70 -9.25 -6.24
CA ILE A 77 6.14 -9.90 -7.43
C ILE A 77 5.91 -8.87 -8.54
N VAL A 78 5.22 -7.76 -8.21
CA VAL A 78 4.79 -6.74 -9.18
C VAL A 78 5.97 -5.90 -9.68
N ARG A 79 7.00 -5.70 -8.86
CA ARG A 79 8.19 -4.90 -9.21
C ARG A 79 8.79 -5.37 -10.54
N SER A 80 9.03 -4.44 -11.45
CA SER A 80 9.82 -4.69 -12.67
C SER A 80 11.24 -5.09 -12.31
N SER A 81 11.69 -6.25 -12.79
CA SER A 81 13.08 -6.70 -12.63
C SER A 81 13.52 -7.47 -13.86
N VAL A 82 14.81 -7.33 -14.22
CA VAL A 82 15.42 -8.10 -15.30
C VAL A 82 15.56 -9.58 -14.92
N SER A 83 15.69 -9.88 -13.62
CA SER A 83 15.81 -11.24 -13.11
C SER A 83 14.47 -11.99 -13.13
N LEU A 84 14.55 -13.29 -13.46
CA LEU A 84 13.43 -14.21 -13.44
C LEU A 84 12.87 -14.38 -12.01
N LYS A 85 11.55 -14.26 -11.85
CA LYS A 85 10.84 -14.41 -10.57
C LYS A 85 10.71 -15.89 -10.18
N ASN A 86 11.78 -16.44 -9.60
CA ASN A 86 11.85 -17.80 -9.06
C ASN A 86 12.15 -17.80 -7.55
N TRP A 87 12.22 -18.98 -6.92
CA TRP A 87 12.57 -19.09 -5.51
C TRP A 87 13.92 -18.45 -5.14
N GLY A 88 14.90 -18.50 -6.02
CA GLY A 88 16.19 -17.82 -5.81
C GLY A 88 16.04 -16.30 -5.76
N TYR A 89 15.22 -15.71 -6.63
CA TYR A 89 14.85 -14.30 -6.59
C TYR A 89 14.16 -13.95 -5.26
N PHE A 90 13.09 -14.65 -4.91
CA PHE A 90 12.33 -14.34 -3.69
C PHE A 90 13.15 -14.56 -2.43
N GLY A 91 13.87 -15.69 -2.34
CA GLY A 91 14.77 -15.98 -1.23
C GLY A 91 15.84 -14.91 -1.06
N LYS A 92 16.43 -14.43 -2.17
CA LYS A 92 17.41 -13.34 -2.14
C LYS A 92 16.86 -12.08 -1.50
N TYR A 93 15.60 -11.69 -1.73
CA TYR A 93 15.02 -10.45 -1.18
C TYR A 93 14.39 -10.66 0.21
N ILE A 94 13.73 -11.81 0.45
CA ILE A 94 13.05 -12.11 1.71
C ILE A 94 14.07 -12.44 2.82
N LEU A 95 15.08 -13.27 2.53
CA LEU A 95 16.09 -13.69 3.52
C LEU A 95 17.17 -12.64 3.75
N SER A 96 17.33 -11.71 2.80
CA SER A 96 18.23 -10.58 2.98
C SER A 96 17.63 -9.52 3.90
N TYR A 97 18.50 -8.67 4.47
CA TYR A 97 18.15 -7.52 5.31
C TYR A 97 17.19 -6.49 4.67
N TYR A 98 16.68 -6.69 3.46
CA TYR A 98 15.73 -5.75 2.82
C TYR A 98 14.34 -5.78 3.46
N ILE A 99 13.95 -6.87 4.11
CA ILE A 99 12.67 -6.95 4.81
C ILE A 99 12.68 -6.14 6.11
N ILE A 100 13.84 -5.95 6.74
CA ILE A 100 13.93 -5.35 8.08
C ILE A 100 13.56 -3.86 8.04
N PRO A 101 14.10 -3.00 7.14
CA PRO A 101 13.69 -1.61 7.06
C PRO A 101 12.22 -1.42 6.71
N PHE A 102 11.67 -2.29 5.87
CA PHE A 102 10.24 -2.32 5.57
C PHE A 102 9.43 -2.58 6.85
N LEU A 103 9.74 -3.66 7.57
CA LEU A 103 9.04 -4.00 8.80
C LEU A 103 9.19 -2.92 9.87
N VAL A 104 10.39 -2.37 10.06
CA VAL A 104 10.65 -1.30 11.05
C VAL A 104 9.82 -0.06 10.73
N ILE A 105 9.79 0.38 9.47
CA ILE A 105 9.03 1.57 9.09
C ILE A 105 7.54 1.32 9.24
N VAL A 106 7.02 0.19 8.76
CA VAL A 106 5.58 -0.05 8.89
C VAL A 106 5.16 -0.26 10.34
N LEU A 107 5.99 -0.94 11.16
CA LEU A 107 5.75 -1.06 12.60
C LEU A 107 5.82 0.29 13.31
N ALA A 108 6.76 1.16 12.96
CA ALA A 108 6.83 2.50 13.52
C ALA A 108 5.58 3.32 13.18
N PHE A 109 5.10 3.24 11.93
CA PHE A 109 3.85 3.84 11.50
C PHE A 109 2.65 3.26 12.26
N PHE A 110 2.60 1.94 12.44
CA PHE A 110 1.53 1.26 13.16
C PHE A 110 1.52 1.62 14.67
N SER A 111 2.68 1.60 15.34
CA SER A 111 2.81 1.99 16.75
C SER A 111 2.46 3.45 16.99
N TYR A 112 2.81 4.29 16.02
CA TYR A 112 2.48 5.70 16.05
C TYR A 112 0.95 5.89 15.91
N TYR A 113 0.32 5.15 14.99
CA TYR A 113 -1.11 5.22 14.74
C TYR A 113 -1.96 4.65 15.89
N SER A 114 -1.57 3.50 16.44
CA SER A 114 -2.27 2.92 17.59
C SER A 114 -2.26 3.87 18.79
N ARG A 115 -1.16 4.59 19.02
CA ARG A 115 -1.09 5.62 20.06
C ARG A 115 -2.11 6.75 19.84
N ILE A 116 -2.42 7.12 18.59
CA ILE A 116 -3.41 8.16 18.29
C ILE A 116 -4.84 7.66 18.55
N LEU A 117 -5.15 6.42 18.15
CA LEU A 117 -6.49 5.86 18.38
C LEU A 117 -6.77 5.60 19.85
N PHE A 118 -5.77 5.10 20.58
CA PHE A 118 -5.96 4.63 21.96
C PHE A 118 -5.62 5.69 23.03
N ASN A 119 -4.82 6.72 22.73
CA ASN A 119 -4.65 7.85 23.64
C ASN A 119 -5.63 8.98 23.32
N ARG A 120 -6.63 9.14 24.19
CA ARG A 120 -7.32 10.43 24.36
C ARG A 120 -6.28 11.55 24.55
N PRO A 121 -6.53 12.76 24.04
CA PRO A 121 -5.51 13.80 23.93
C PRO A 121 -5.14 14.31 25.32
N SER A 122 -4.02 13.86 25.86
CA SER A 122 -3.28 14.62 26.86
C SER A 122 -2.02 15.14 26.18
N GLY A 123 -2.10 16.39 25.72
CA GLY A 123 -1.01 17.33 25.49
C GLY A 123 0.30 16.82 24.86
N LEU A 124 0.65 17.45 23.73
CA LEU A 124 1.98 17.49 23.10
C LEU A 124 2.35 16.29 22.23
N THR A 125 2.43 16.51 20.91
CA THR A 125 3.71 16.41 20.18
C THR A 125 3.55 16.92 18.73
N PRO A 126 4.36 17.88 18.23
CA PRO A 126 4.25 18.39 16.86
C PRO A 126 4.80 17.44 15.77
N PHE A 127 5.51 16.37 16.14
CA PHE A 127 5.87 15.26 15.24
C PHE A 127 4.66 14.38 14.84
N ILE A 128 3.49 14.67 15.42
CA ILE A 128 2.26 13.91 15.23
C ILE A 128 1.57 14.19 13.87
N SER A 129 2.06 15.16 13.12
CA SER A 129 1.30 15.76 12.03
C SER A 129 1.41 15.03 10.68
N PHE A 130 2.50 14.36 10.31
CA PHE A 130 2.66 13.99 8.88
C PHE A 130 1.85 12.77 8.42
N SER A 131 1.87 11.66 9.16
CA SER A 131 1.04 10.49 8.84
C SER A 131 -0.43 10.74 9.19
N GLN A 132 -0.71 11.54 10.23
CA GLN A 132 -2.05 12.06 10.46
C GLN A 132 -2.50 12.93 9.31
N ILE A 133 -1.69 13.86 8.78
CA ILE A 133 -2.06 14.66 7.61
C ILE A 133 -2.28 13.75 6.41
N ILE A 134 -1.43 12.76 6.13
CA ILE A 134 -1.64 11.83 5.00
C ILE A 134 -2.89 10.98 5.19
N THR A 135 -3.15 10.43 6.38
CA THR A 135 -4.38 9.66 6.59
C THR A 135 -5.57 10.61 6.61
N PHE A 136 -5.55 11.69 7.38
CA PHE A 136 -6.62 12.70 7.51
C PHE A 136 -7.00 13.35 6.18
N VAL A 137 -6.03 13.77 5.38
CA VAL A 137 -6.27 14.40 4.07
C VAL A 137 -6.95 13.43 3.11
N PHE A 138 -6.61 12.13 3.17
CA PHE A 138 -7.20 11.12 2.29
C PHE A 138 -8.45 10.45 2.89
N SER A 139 -8.59 10.42 4.21
CA SER A 139 -9.61 9.65 4.93
C SER A 139 -10.74 10.52 5.48
N VAL A 140 -10.51 11.76 5.92
CA VAL A 140 -11.57 12.58 6.56
C VAL A 140 -12.71 12.94 5.61
N PRO A 141 -12.46 13.38 4.36
CA PRO A 141 -13.56 13.65 3.44
C PRO A 141 -14.42 12.39 3.21
N ILE A 142 -13.77 11.23 3.18
CA ILE A 142 -14.46 9.96 2.93
C ILE A 142 -15.12 9.41 4.19
N GLN A 143 -14.50 9.54 5.35
CA GLN A 143 -15.05 9.18 6.66
C GLN A 143 -16.26 10.05 7.01
N TYR A 144 -16.26 11.32 6.60
CA TYR A 144 -17.42 12.20 6.74
C TYR A 144 -18.59 11.78 5.82
N ILE A 145 -18.30 11.29 4.61
CA ILE A 145 -19.32 10.71 3.72
C ILE A 145 -19.83 9.37 4.27
N LEU A 146 -18.97 8.59 4.94
CA LEU A 146 -19.26 7.26 5.46
C LEU A 146 -19.74 7.24 6.92
N SER A 147 -19.70 8.37 7.65
CA SER A 147 -20.08 8.43 9.07
C SER A 147 -21.57 8.16 9.30
N ASP A 148 -22.41 8.34 8.28
CA ASP A 148 -23.81 7.94 8.32
C ASP A 148 -24.03 6.43 8.12
N LEU A 149 -22.99 5.68 7.71
CA LEU A 149 -23.11 4.29 7.26
C LEU A 149 -22.51 3.23 8.21
N SER A 150 -21.78 3.59 9.28
CA SER A 150 -21.10 2.56 10.11
C SER A 150 -20.98 2.85 11.61
N ARG A 151 -21.48 1.91 12.42
CA ARG A 151 -21.25 1.84 13.88
C ARG A 151 -19.78 1.47 14.15
N PHE A 152 -19.08 2.38 14.83
CA PHE A 152 -17.79 2.36 15.57
C PHE A 152 -16.76 1.20 15.49
N ASN A 153 -17.12 -0.07 15.23
CA ASN A 153 -16.13 -1.17 15.19
C ASN A 153 -15.44 -1.37 13.83
N GLN A 154 -15.95 -0.80 12.73
CA GLN A 154 -15.35 -0.94 11.39
C GLN A 154 -14.12 -0.03 11.16
N VAL A 155 -13.91 0.95 12.04
CA VAL A 155 -12.89 1.99 11.89
C VAL A 155 -11.49 1.38 11.99
N GLU A 156 -11.21 0.55 13.00
CA GLU A 156 -9.87 -0.02 13.23
C GLU A 156 -9.40 -0.95 12.09
N LEU A 157 -10.30 -1.79 11.57
CA LEU A 157 -9.99 -2.71 10.48
C LEU A 157 -9.77 -1.97 9.16
N SER A 158 -10.64 -1.01 8.85
CA SER A 158 -10.51 -0.20 7.64
C SER A 158 -9.19 0.58 7.65
N ILE A 159 -8.76 1.09 8.80
CA ILE A 159 -7.49 1.78 9.00
C ILE A 159 -6.29 0.83 8.80
N PHE A 160 -6.31 -0.35 9.41
CA PHE A 160 -5.20 -1.30 9.27
C PHE A 160 -5.00 -1.67 7.79
N PHE A 161 -6.09 -1.88 7.07
CA PHE A 161 -6.03 -2.14 5.64
C PHE A 161 -5.58 -0.93 4.83
N GLN A 162 -6.06 0.27 5.16
CA GLN A 162 -5.58 1.51 4.56
C GLN A 162 -4.05 1.65 4.66
N LEU A 163 -3.45 1.26 5.78
CA LEU A 163 -2.00 1.28 5.94
C LEU A 163 -1.30 0.31 4.97
N LEU A 164 -1.83 -0.92 4.86
CA LEU A 164 -1.28 -1.99 4.01
C LEU A 164 -1.28 -1.66 2.52
N ILE A 165 -2.29 -0.91 2.06
CA ILE A 165 -2.41 -0.51 0.66
C ILE A 165 -2.05 0.98 0.45
N SER A 166 -1.44 1.63 1.45
CA SER A 166 -1.12 3.04 1.32
C SER A 166 -0.10 3.27 0.20
N PRO A 167 -0.28 4.31 -0.64
CA PRO A 167 0.68 4.64 -1.68
C PRO A 167 2.10 4.78 -1.10
N PHE A 168 2.21 5.36 0.08
CA PHE A 168 3.49 5.55 0.75
C PHE A 168 4.25 4.24 1.01
N VAL A 169 3.60 3.22 1.56
CA VAL A 169 4.24 1.93 1.84
C VAL A 169 4.71 1.26 0.54
N VAL A 170 3.87 1.27 -0.50
CA VAL A 170 4.23 0.70 -1.81
C VAL A 170 5.41 1.44 -2.43
N LEU A 171 5.35 2.77 -2.50
CA LEU A 171 6.38 3.60 -3.11
C LEU A 171 7.71 3.53 -2.35
N PHE A 172 7.67 3.59 -1.02
CA PHE A 172 8.87 3.42 -0.19
C PHE A 172 9.53 2.08 -0.47
N THR A 173 8.73 1.00 -0.52
CA THR A 173 9.23 -0.35 -0.78
C THR A 173 9.87 -0.44 -2.17
N LEU A 174 9.24 0.12 -3.21
CA LEU A 174 9.78 0.12 -4.57
C LEU A 174 11.10 0.90 -4.65
N PHE A 175 11.15 2.13 -4.14
CA PHE A 175 12.38 2.92 -4.14
C PHE A 175 13.51 2.24 -3.35
N TYR A 176 13.18 1.60 -2.22
CA TYR A 176 14.17 0.91 -1.42
C TYR A 176 14.70 -0.34 -2.11
N LEU A 177 13.82 -1.11 -2.75
CA LEU A 177 14.19 -2.28 -3.53
C LEU A 177 15.04 -1.93 -4.76
N ASP A 178 14.83 -0.74 -5.34
CA ASP A 178 15.58 -0.20 -6.48
C ASP A 178 16.89 0.51 -6.08
N SER A 179 17.12 0.73 -4.78
CA SER A 179 18.32 1.40 -4.29
C SER A 179 19.43 0.42 -3.86
N ASP A 180 20.65 0.94 -3.75
CA ASP A 180 21.79 0.20 -3.20
C ASP A 180 21.56 -0.19 -1.72
N LYS A 181 22.38 -1.10 -1.22
CA LYS A 181 22.32 -1.52 0.19
C LYS A 181 22.91 -0.45 1.10
N GLY A 182 22.24 -0.16 2.22
CA GLY A 182 22.77 0.67 3.30
C GLY A 182 21.73 1.53 4.00
N PHE A 183 22.13 2.18 5.11
CA PHE A 183 21.23 3.07 5.85
C PHE A 183 20.89 4.35 5.06
N ARG A 184 21.88 4.90 4.34
CA ARG A 184 21.68 6.09 3.50
C ARG A 184 20.62 5.85 2.41
N SER A 185 20.58 4.67 1.82
CA SER A 185 19.58 4.36 0.79
C SER A 185 18.17 4.24 1.35
N ILE A 186 18.00 3.78 2.58
CA ILE A 186 16.70 3.81 3.29
C ILE A 186 16.19 5.25 3.38
N MET A 187 17.02 6.17 3.86
CA MET A 187 16.65 7.58 4.01
C MET A 187 16.38 8.25 2.66
N LEU A 188 17.19 7.96 1.65
CA LEU A 188 16.94 8.47 0.29
C LEU A 188 15.64 7.91 -0.29
N SER A 189 15.33 6.64 -0.05
CA SER A 189 14.07 6.01 -0.51
C SER A 189 12.85 6.61 0.17
N LEU A 190 12.98 6.94 1.47
CA LEU A 190 11.97 7.67 2.23
C LEU A 190 11.72 9.06 1.66
N ILE A 191 12.79 9.82 1.39
CA ILE A 191 12.67 11.16 0.82
C ILE A 191 12.07 11.10 -0.59
N ARG A 192 12.49 10.14 -1.41
CA ARG A 192 11.97 9.93 -2.77
C ARG A 192 10.50 9.55 -2.77
N SER A 193 10.05 8.67 -1.87
CA SER A 193 8.64 8.30 -1.76
C SER A 193 7.78 9.49 -1.33
N ILE A 194 8.23 10.27 -0.35
CA ILE A 194 7.56 11.51 0.07
C ILE A 194 7.46 12.49 -1.11
N LYS A 195 8.58 12.72 -1.80
CA LYS A 195 8.62 13.61 -2.97
C LYS A 195 7.64 13.15 -4.05
N MET A 196 7.60 11.86 -4.34
CA MET A 196 6.69 11.29 -5.33
C MET A 196 5.22 11.47 -4.98
N ILE A 197 4.86 11.32 -3.70
CA ILE A 197 3.50 11.60 -3.24
C ILE A 197 3.19 13.09 -3.40
N ILE A 198 4.05 14.00 -2.95
CA ILE A 198 3.78 15.45 -3.02
C ILE A 198 3.59 15.91 -4.48
N PHE A 199 4.47 15.50 -5.38
CA PHE A 199 4.45 15.95 -6.77
C PHE A 199 3.36 15.28 -7.63
N ASN A 200 2.77 14.18 -7.18
CA ASN A 200 1.68 13.48 -7.88
C ASN A 200 0.44 13.32 -6.99
N TYR A 201 0.32 14.17 -5.97
CA TYR A 201 -0.69 14.06 -4.94
C TYR A 201 -2.11 13.93 -5.51
N PRO A 202 -2.54 14.74 -6.52
CA PRO A 202 -3.89 14.63 -7.07
C PRO A 202 -4.19 13.25 -7.67
N ALA A 203 -3.23 12.66 -8.40
CA ALA A 203 -3.42 11.35 -9.00
C ALA A 203 -3.49 10.23 -7.97
N TYR A 204 -2.59 10.24 -6.98
CA TYR A 204 -2.64 9.29 -5.87
C TYR A 204 -3.91 9.47 -5.03
N PHE A 205 -4.36 10.69 -4.80
CA PHE A 205 -5.60 11.00 -4.09
C PHE A 205 -6.82 10.42 -4.78
N ILE A 206 -6.99 10.67 -6.08
CA ILE A 206 -8.12 10.13 -6.85
C ILE A 206 -8.09 8.60 -6.84
N MET A 207 -6.95 7.99 -7.17
CA MET A 207 -6.85 6.52 -7.23
C MET A 207 -7.09 5.87 -5.87
N TYR A 208 -6.46 6.38 -4.82
CA TYR A 208 -6.65 5.86 -3.47
C TYR A 208 -8.10 6.04 -3.00
N SER A 209 -8.72 7.19 -3.28
CA SER A 209 -10.13 7.44 -2.95
C SER A 209 -11.07 6.49 -3.66
N VAL A 210 -10.84 6.22 -4.95
CA VAL A 210 -11.65 5.27 -5.74
C VAL A 210 -11.50 3.85 -5.20
N ILE A 211 -10.27 3.40 -4.94
CA ILE A 211 -10.00 2.08 -4.35
C ILE A 211 -10.70 1.97 -2.99
N PHE A 212 -10.54 2.98 -2.14
CA PHE A 212 -11.11 2.98 -0.80
C PHE A 212 -12.64 2.98 -0.84
N LEU A 213 -13.26 3.81 -1.69
CA LEU A 213 -14.71 3.83 -1.87
C LEU A 213 -15.23 2.46 -2.36
N PHE A 214 -14.55 1.85 -3.34
CA PHE A 214 -14.90 0.52 -3.83
C PHE A 214 -14.82 -0.54 -2.72
N LEU A 215 -13.73 -0.59 -1.96
CA LEU A 215 -13.54 -1.55 -0.86
C LEU A 215 -14.59 -1.37 0.25
N ASN A 216 -14.87 -0.13 0.65
CA ASN A 216 -15.89 0.13 1.67
C ASN A 216 -17.29 -0.23 1.19
N LEU A 217 -17.65 0.10 -0.06
CA LEU A 217 -18.95 -0.31 -0.61
C LEU A 217 -19.06 -1.83 -0.65
N PHE A 218 -18.02 -2.52 -1.10
CA PHE A 218 -17.96 -3.98 -1.11
C PHE A 218 -18.13 -4.57 0.29
N TRP A 219 -17.39 -4.09 1.29
CA TRP A 219 -17.51 -4.56 2.66
C TRP A 219 -18.84 -4.20 3.32
N ASN A 220 -19.37 -3.00 3.09
CA ASN A 220 -20.68 -2.59 3.61
C ASN A 220 -21.80 -3.50 3.09
N ILE A 221 -21.75 -3.87 1.82
CA ILE A 221 -22.66 -4.86 1.25
C ILE A 221 -22.51 -6.21 1.98
N LEU A 222 -21.28 -6.69 2.16
CA LEU A 222 -21.03 -7.93 2.90
C LEU A 222 -21.56 -7.88 4.34
N PHE A 223 -21.29 -6.82 5.09
CA PHE A 223 -21.77 -6.64 6.46
C PHE A 223 -23.29 -6.52 6.55
N LYS A 224 -23.96 -5.99 5.51
CA LYS A 224 -25.42 -5.88 5.49
C LYS A 224 -26.10 -7.25 5.39
N TYR A 225 -25.50 -8.19 4.67
CA TYR A 225 -26.13 -9.47 4.33
C TYR A 225 -25.58 -10.67 5.11
N LEU A 226 -24.50 -10.50 5.87
CA LEU A 226 -23.85 -11.57 6.62
C LEU A 226 -23.93 -11.32 8.13
N PHE A 227 -23.93 -12.40 8.92
CA PHE A 227 -23.75 -12.31 10.37
C PHE A 227 -22.45 -11.59 10.70
N VAL A 228 -22.46 -10.74 11.73
CA VAL A 228 -21.34 -9.83 12.06
C VAL A 228 -20.01 -10.58 12.13
N GLU A 229 -19.93 -11.70 12.86
CA GLU A 229 -18.68 -12.48 12.99
C GLU A 229 -18.20 -13.08 11.67
N LEU A 230 -19.12 -13.59 10.85
CA LEU A 230 -18.80 -14.12 9.53
C LEU A 230 -18.35 -13.00 8.58
N ALA A 231 -18.98 -11.83 8.67
CA ALA A 231 -18.63 -10.65 7.89
C ALA A 231 -17.22 -10.17 8.22
N TRP A 232 -16.81 -10.20 9.48
CA TRP A 232 -15.44 -9.85 9.91
C TRP A 232 -14.38 -10.74 9.26
N ASN A 233 -14.58 -12.07 9.32
CA ASN A 233 -13.67 -13.02 8.71
C ASN A 233 -13.61 -12.86 7.18
N ILE A 234 -14.78 -12.74 6.54
CA ILE A 234 -14.86 -12.54 5.08
C ILE A 234 -14.21 -11.21 4.69
N CYS A 235 -14.37 -10.14 5.46
CA CYS A 235 -13.68 -8.88 5.21
C CYS A 235 -12.17 -9.08 5.29
N PHE A 236 -11.65 -9.70 6.35
CA PHE A 236 -10.22 -9.97 6.49
C PHE A 236 -9.66 -10.79 5.32
N TYR A 237 -10.34 -11.88 4.94
CA TYR A 237 -9.94 -12.74 3.83
C TYR A 237 -10.03 -12.02 2.49
N SER A 238 -11.15 -11.34 2.23
CA SER A 238 -11.33 -10.56 1.01
C SER A 238 -10.24 -9.51 0.87
N THR A 239 -9.79 -8.89 1.96
CA THR A 239 -8.69 -7.93 1.86
C THR A 239 -7.38 -8.59 1.46
N ILE A 240 -7.02 -9.74 2.03
CA ILE A 240 -5.81 -10.48 1.63
C ILE A 240 -5.85 -10.77 0.13
N PHE A 241 -7.00 -11.23 -0.36
CA PHE A 241 -7.17 -11.46 -1.79
C PHE A 241 -7.14 -10.18 -2.60
N LEU A 242 -7.67 -9.05 -2.11
CA LEU A 242 -7.75 -7.80 -2.86
C LEU A 242 -6.47 -6.95 -2.83
N ILE A 243 -5.55 -7.16 -1.87
CA ILE A 243 -4.27 -6.41 -1.72
C ILE A 243 -3.45 -6.29 -3.02
N PRO A 244 -3.34 -7.32 -3.89
CA PRO A 244 -2.62 -7.21 -5.15
C PRO A 244 -3.12 -6.13 -6.11
N ILE A 245 -4.42 -5.82 -6.08
CA ILE A 245 -5.04 -4.83 -6.97
C ILE A 245 -4.46 -3.42 -6.73
N PRO A 246 -4.55 -2.82 -5.53
CA PRO A 246 -3.98 -1.50 -5.27
C PRO A 246 -2.46 -1.48 -5.43
N ILE A 247 -1.75 -2.55 -5.07
CA ILE A 247 -0.29 -2.62 -5.26
C ILE A 247 0.06 -2.56 -6.75
N CYS A 248 -0.67 -3.27 -7.62
CA CYS A 248 -0.48 -3.18 -9.07
C CYS A 248 -0.76 -1.77 -9.60
N ILE A 249 -1.83 -1.12 -9.15
CA ILE A 249 -2.16 0.26 -9.53
C ILE A 249 -1.02 1.21 -9.14
N PHE A 250 -0.57 1.19 -7.89
CA PHE A 250 0.47 2.08 -7.41
C PHE A 250 1.85 1.77 -8.00
N THR A 251 2.15 0.49 -8.30
CA THR A 251 3.41 0.14 -8.97
C THR A 251 3.42 0.59 -10.43
N ASN A 252 2.31 0.47 -11.15
CA ASN A 252 2.21 0.98 -12.52
C ASN A 252 2.28 2.51 -12.57
N LEU A 253 1.64 3.19 -11.61
CA LEU A 253 1.82 4.63 -11.42
C LEU A 253 3.28 4.99 -11.13
N TYR A 254 3.92 4.24 -10.24
CA TYR A 254 5.33 4.41 -9.90
C TYR A 254 6.22 4.34 -11.14
N ILE A 255 6.10 3.25 -11.92
CA ILE A 255 6.89 3.02 -13.12
C ILE A 255 6.70 4.17 -14.11
N LYS A 256 5.44 4.56 -14.36
CA LYS A 256 5.13 5.65 -15.28
C LYS A 256 5.78 6.97 -14.84
N GLN A 257 5.59 7.35 -13.58
CA GLN A 257 6.07 8.63 -13.06
C GLN A 257 7.60 8.68 -12.93
N VAL A 258 8.25 7.58 -12.54
CA VAL A 258 9.72 7.51 -12.53
C VAL A 258 10.28 7.68 -13.95
N HIS A 259 9.60 7.13 -14.96
CA HIS A 259 10.04 7.25 -16.35
C HIS A 259 9.81 8.66 -16.91
N GLU A 260 8.66 9.27 -16.64
CA GLU A 260 8.30 10.61 -17.16
C GLU A 260 9.04 11.74 -16.42
N GLN A 261 9.29 11.57 -15.11
CA GLN A 261 9.83 12.61 -14.22
C GLN A 261 11.10 12.15 -13.50
N PHE A 262 11.96 11.38 -14.16
CA PHE A 262 13.17 10.79 -13.55
C PHE A 262 14.06 11.82 -12.82
N SER A 263 14.32 12.96 -13.48
CA SER A 263 15.17 14.03 -12.94
C SER A 263 14.63 14.63 -11.65
N LEU A 264 13.31 14.62 -11.48
CA LEU A 264 12.67 15.08 -10.26
C LEU A 264 13.05 14.19 -9.07
N TYR A 265 13.12 12.88 -9.22
CA TYR A 265 13.36 11.95 -8.10
C TYR A 265 14.84 11.61 -7.88
N PHE A 266 15.65 11.65 -8.94
CA PHE A 266 17.04 11.21 -8.89
C PHE A 266 18.07 12.33 -9.12
N GLY A 267 17.65 13.54 -9.48
CA GLY A 267 18.54 14.71 -9.57
C GLY A 267 19.50 14.73 -10.76
N GLY A 268 19.27 13.91 -11.78
CA GLY A 268 20.08 13.85 -13.01
C GLY A 268 19.23 13.65 -14.27
N LYS A 269 19.81 13.84 -15.46
CA LYS A 269 19.18 13.38 -16.72
C LYS A 269 19.10 11.85 -16.67
N PRO A 270 18.01 11.23 -17.17
CA PRO A 270 17.98 9.79 -17.33
C PRO A 270 19.22 9.38 -18.13
N SER A 271 20.01 8.44 -17.60
CA SER A 271 21.11 7.87 -18.38
C SER A 271 20.47 7.23 -19.61
N GLU A 272 20.71 7.79 -20.80
CA GLU A 272 20.38 7.13 -22.06
C GLU A 272 21.07 5.76 -22.02
N LYS A 273 20.27 4.72 -21.76
CA LYS A 273 20.66 3.32 -21.85
C LYS A 273 19.82 2.67 -22.92
#